data_AF-A0A3N7C2L7-F1
#
_entry.id   AF-A0A3N7C2L7-F1
#
_cell.length_a   1.000
_cell.length_b   1.000
_cell.length_c   1.000
_cell.angle_alpha   90.00
_cell.angle_beta   90.00
_cell.angle_gamma   90.00
#
_symmetry.space_group_name_H-M   'P 1'
#
loop_
_entity.id
_entity.type
_entity.pdbx_description
1 polymer ?
#
loop_
_entity_poly.entity_id
_entity_poly.type
_entity_poly.pdbx_seq_one_letter_code
_entity_poly.pdbx_strand_id
1 'polypeptide(L)'
;MHPRTISSNYTGCQTIWGEAGEVFMTLKYERGVAHALTRFNPEDHKPVLECRYKGEALETKSSECPSYQRIVADSAKGWSLEEESRLIPLLKPERDPRKD
;
A
#
# COMPACT_ATOMS: atom_id res chain seq x y z
N MET A 1 -11.25 3.51 -0.09
CA MET A 1 -10.23 3.51 -1.16
C MET A 1 -9.91 2.09 -1.60
N HIS A 2 -10.74 1.45 -2.43
CA HIS A 2 -10.27 0.34 -3.29
C HIS A 2 -8.97 0.78 -3.96
N PRO A 3 -7.94 -0.08 -4.12
CA PRO A 3 -6.71 0.42 -4.67
C PRO A 3 -7.04 0.99 -6.04
N ARG A 4 -6.46 2.16 -6.32
CA ARG A 4 -6.31 2.56 -7.72
C ARG A 4 -5.67 1.36 -8.39
N THR A 5 -6.34 0.76 -9.37
CA THR A 5 -5.77 -0.32 -10.17
C THR A 5 -4.36 0.12 -10.53
N ILE A 6 -3.35 -0.55 -9.96
CA ILE A 6 -1.97 -0.11 -10.12
C ILE A 6 -1.73 -0.12 -11.63
N SER A 7 -1.39 1.04 -12.20
CA SER A 7 -1.13 1.13 -13.64
C SER A 7 -0.04 0.11 -14.00
N SER A 8 -0.16 -0.54 -15.16
CA SER A 8 0.87 -1.44 -15.69
C SER A 8 2.23 -0.76 -15.86
N ASN A 9 2.29 0.57 -15.80
CA ASN A 9 3.52 1.35 -15.90
C ASN A 9 3.97 1.93 -14.54
N TYR A 10 3.26 1.63 -13.45
CA TYR A 10 3.59 2.14 -12.13
C TYR A 10 4.82 1.44 -11.55
N THR A 11 5.79 2.23 -11.12
CA THR A 11 6.94 1.78 -10.35
C THR A 11 7.02 2.67 -9.12
N GLY A 12 6.97 2.08 -7.93
CA GLY A 12 6.90 2.84 -6.69
C GLY A 12 6.57 1.97 -5.48
N CYS A 13 6.31 2.60 -4.36
CA CYS A 13 5.93 1.92 -3.12
C CYS A 13 4.51 2.32 -2.72
N GLN A 14 3.76 1.38 -2.16
CA GLN A 14 2.51 1.63 -1.47
C GLN A 14 2.70 1.27 0.00
N THR A 15 2.41 2.21 0.89
CA THR A 15 2.43 1.99 2.34
C THR A 15 1.03 1.65 2.80
N ILE A 16 0.94 0.60 3.61
CA ILE A 16 -0.28 0.15 4.27
C ILE A 16 -0.12 0.48 5.75
N TRP A 17 -1.06 1.26 6.25
CA TRP A 17 -1.10 1.75 7.62
C TRP A 17 -2.00 0.85 8.45
N GLY A 18 -1.59 0.60 9.70
CA GLY A 18 -2.41 -0.09 10.70
C GLY A 18 -3.49 0.83 11.26
N GLU A 19 -4.35 0.28 12.11
CA GLU A 19 -5.51 1.00 12.68
C GLU A 19 -5.09 2.16 13.61
N ALA A 20 -3.91 2.07 14.23
CA ALA A 20 -3.38 3.15 15.07
C ALA A 20 -2.56 4.19 14.28
N GLY A 21 -2.50 4.06 12.95
CA GLY A 21 -1.76 4.97 12.07
C GLY A 21 -0.26 4.65 11.96
N GLU A 22 0.15 3.46 12.42
CA GLU A 22 1.52 2.96 12.29
C GLU A 22 1.79 2.37 10.90
N VAL A 23 3.04 2.41 10.44
CA VAL A 23 3.43 1.73 9.20
C VAL A 23 3.45 0.24 9.46
N PHE A 24 2.42 -0.46 8.99
CA PHE A 24 2.31 -1.90 9.17
C PHE A 24 3.09 -2.66 8.09
N MET A 25 2.96 -2.21 6.84
CA MET A 25 3.50 -2.91 5.69
C MET A 25 3.78 -1.97 4.53
N THR A 26 4.74 -2.32 3.69
CA THR A 26 4.97 -1.67 2.39
C THR A 26 5.01 -2.71 1.29
N LEU A 27 4.42 -2.34 0.15
CA LEU A 27 4.46 -3.10 -1.09
C LEU A 27 5.22 -2.30 -2.13
N LYS A 28 6.22 -2.89 -2.75
CA LYS A 28 6.99 -2.28 -3.82
C LYS A 28 6.57 -2.87 -5.15
N TYR A 29 6.24 -1.99 -6.08
CA TYR A 29 5.80 -2.32 -7.42
C TYR A 29 6.85 -1.92 -8.45
N GLU A 30 6.98 -2.74 -9.47
CA GLU A 30 7.76 -2.45 -10.67
C GLU A 30 6.91 -2.83 -11.89
N ARG A 31 6.68 -1.87 -12.79
CA ARG A 31 5.83 -2.08 -13.99
C ARG A 31 4.46 -2.68 -13.64
N GLY A 32 3.86 -2.14 -12.59
CA GLY A 32 2.57 -2.55 -12.07
C GLY A 32 2.52 -3.90 -11.35
N VAL A 33 3.65 -4.59 -11.21
CA VAL A 33 3.75 -5.90 -10.56
C VAL A 33 4.40 -5.73 -9.18
N ALA A 34 3.83 -6.32 -8.15
CA ALA A 34 4.45 -6.31 -6.82
C ALA A 34 5.70 -7.20 -6.83
N HIS A 35 6.87 -6.65 -6.50
CA HIS A 35 8.12 -7.42 -6.44
C HIS A 35 8.69 -7.54 -5.03
N ALA A 36 8.22 -6.72 -4.08
CA ALA A 36 8.60 -6.86 -2.68
C ALA A 36 7.46 -6.49 -1.73
N LEU A 37 7.39 -7.19 -0.62
CA LEU A 37 6.58 -6.88 0.55
C LEU A 37 7.51 -6.78 1.75
N THR A 38 7.40 -5.71 2.51
CA THR A 38 8.11 -5.56 3.78
C THR A 38 7.11 -5.28 4.89
N ARG A 39 7.09 -6.13 5.92
CA ARG A 39 6.30 -5.92 7.15
C ARG A 39 7.19 -5.31 8.21
N PHE A 40 6.66 -4.37 8.96
CA PHE A 40 7.39 -3.68 10.02
C PHE A 40 6.83 -4.06 11.39
N ASN A 41 7.69 -4.01 12.41
CA ASN A 41 7.24 -4.03 13.79
C ASN A 41 6.59 -2.67 14.12
N PRO A 42 5.35 -2.65 14.64
CA PRO A 42 4.68 -1.41 15.03
C PRO A 42 5.40 -0.62 16.13
N GLU A 43 6.17 -1.27 17.00
CA GLU A 43 6.81 -0.61 18.15
C GLU A 43 8.08 0.16 17.78
N ASP A 44 8.94 -0.43 16.92
CA ASP A 44 10.26 0.11 16.59
C ASP A 44 10.47 0.41 15.10
N HIS A 45 9.43 0.22 14.28
CA HIS A 45 9.41 0.42 12.82
C HIS A 45 10.51 -0.34 12.07
N LYS A 46 11.09 -1.40 12.64
CA LYS A 46 12.08 -2.21 11.94
C LYS A 46 11.41 -3.25 11.05
N PRO A 47 12.01 -3.58 9.89
CA PRO A 47 11.51 -4.65 9.04
C PRO A 47 11.65 -5.99 9.76
N VAL A 48 10.53 -6.69 9.94
CA VAL A 48 10.47 -8.02 10.56
C VAL A 48 10.31 -9.13 9.54
N LEU A 49 9.84 -8.81 8.34
CA LEU A 49 9.68 -9.75 7.24
C LEU A 49 9.88 -9.01 5.92
N GLU A 50 10.66 -9.62 5.02
CA GLU A 50 10.79 -9.17 3.63
C GLU A 50 10.55 -10.34 2.67
N CYS A 51 9.53 -10.21 1.83
CA CYS A 51 9.14 -11.20 0.83
C CYS A 51 9.39 -10.64 -0.56
N ARG A 52 10.21 -11.32 -1.35
CA ARG A 52 10.54 -10.92 -2.73
C ARG A 52 9.85 -11.83 -3.72
N TYR A 53 9.37 -11.21 -4.80
CA TYR A 53 8.64 -11.86 -5.86
C TYR A 53 9.32 -11.56 -7.20
N LYS A 54 9.44 -12.59 -8.04
CA LYS A 54 9.91 -12.47 -9.41
C LYS A 54 8.75 -12.78 -10.35
N GLY A 55 8.11 -11.73 -10.84
CA GLY A 55 6.78 -11.85 -11.42
C GLY A 55 5.80 -12.28 -10.33
N GLU A 56 5.06 -13.36 -10.56
CA GLU A 56 4.08 -13.89 -9.60
C GLU A 56 4.65 -14.97 -8.66
N ALA A 57 5.93 -15.34 -8.82
CA ALA A 57 6.58 -16.38 -8.02
C ALA A 57 7.28 -15.79 -6.78
N LEU A 58 7.03 -16.37 -5.61
CA LEU A 58 7.74 -16.04 -4.37
C LEU A 58 9.16 -16.61 -4.42
N GLU A 59 10.18 -15.75 -4.27
CA GLU A 59 11.60 -16.16 -4.21
C GLU A 59 12.08 -16.35 -2.77
N THR A 60 11.52 -15.61 -1.81
CA THR A 60 11.93 -15.74 -0.40
C THR A 60 11.47 -17.08 0.17
N LYS A 61 12.41 -17.86 0.73
CA LYS A 61 12.16 -19.15 1.39
C LYS A 61 11.68 -18.98 2.85
N SER A 62 10.68 -18.13 3.07
CA SER A 62 10.03 -18.00 4.38
C SER A 62 8.59 -18.47 4.28
N SER A 63 8.16 -19.33 5.22
CA SER A 63 6.77 -19.81 5.31
C SER A 63 5.80 -18.71 5.74
N GLU A 64 6.30 -17.60 6.28
CA GLU A 64 5.50 -16.43 6.64
C GLU A 64 5.17 -15.54 5.44
N CYS A 65 5.82 -15.77 4.29
CA CYS A 65 5.57 -14.96 3.10
C CYS A 65 4.25 -15.36 2.43
N PRO A 66 3.33 -14.42 2.23
CA PRO A 66 2.07 -14.71 1.53
C PRO A 66 2.33 -15.02 0.06
N SER A 67 1.40 -15.74 -0.58
CA SER A 67 1.44 -15.90 -2.03
C SER A 67 1.22 -14.56 -2.73
N TYR A 68 1.73 -14.42 -3.96
CA TYR A 68 1.54 -13.22 -4.77
C TYR A 68 0.05 -12.87 -4.93
N GLN A 69 -0.79 -13.87 -5.22
CA GLN A 69 -2.24 -13.72 -5.34
C GLN A 69 -2.87 -13.15 -4.07
N ARG A 70 -2.38 -13.55 -2.89
CA ARG A 70 -2.88 -13.03 -1.61
C ARG A 70 -2.49 -11.57 -1.42
N ILE A 71 -1.28 -11.16 -1.78
CA ILE A 71 -0.85 -9.76 -1.74
C ILE A 71 -1.71 -8.90 -2.67
N VAL A 72 -1.93 -9.36 -3.90
CA VAL A 72 -2.77 -8.64 -4.86
C VAL A 72 -4.20 -8.53 -4.32
N ALA A 73 -4.75 -9.59 -3.72
CA ALA A 73 -6.07 -9.56 -3.11
C ALA A 73 -6.15 -8.64 -1.88
N ASP A 74 -5.14 -8.65 -1.00
CA ASP A 74 -5.15 -7.81 0.21
C ASP A 74 -4.86 -6.34 -0.10
N SER A 75 -4.04 -6.05 -1.13
CA SER A 75 -3.95 -4.70 -1.69
C SER A 75 -5.22 -4.28 -2.42
N ALA A 76 -5.99 -5.23 -2.97
CA ALA A 76 -7.33 -5.04 -3.58
C ALA A 76 -8.46 -4.77 -2.58
N LYS A 77 -8.35 -5.21 -1.32
CA LYS A 77 -9.34 -4.97 -0.27
C LYS A 77 -9.20 -3.56 0.31
N GLY A 78 -9.46 -2.56 -0.51
CA GLY A 78 -9.66 -1.21 -0.02
C GLY A 78 -11.08 -1.00 0.52
N TRP A 79 -11.23 -0.09 1.49
CA TRP A 79 -12.52 0.30 2.07
C TRP A 79 -13.46 0.89 1.01
N SER A 80 -14.77 0.91 1.31
CA SER A 80 -15.78 1.52 0.43
C SER A 80 -15.47 3.02 0.19
N LEU A 81 -15.89 3.55 -0.96
CA LEU A 81 -15.72 4.97 -1.32
C LEU A 81 -16.43 5.92 -0.32
N GLU A 82 -17.49 5.44 0.34
CA GLU A 82 -18.24 6.20 1.33
C GLU A 82 -17.48 6.42 2.64
N GLU A 83 -16.71 5.43 3.10
CA GLU A 83 -15.93 5.55 4.34
C GLU A 83 -14.70 6.43 4.15
N GLU A 84 -14.08 6.36 2.97
CA GLU A 84 -12.94 7.20 2.60
C GLU A 84 -13.31 8.70 2.51
N SER A 85 -14.49 9.00 1.96
CA SER A 85 -14.99 10.37 1.82
C SER A 85 -15.28 11.05 3.16
N ARG A 86 -15.44 10.28 4.24
CA ARG A 86 -15.63 10.81 5.61
C ARG A 86 -14.32 11.14 6.31
N LEU A 87 -13.19 10.57 5.87
CA LEU A 87 -11.88 10.67 6.53
C LEU A 87 -10.94 11.68 5.86
N ILE A 88 -11.14 11.98 4.57
CA ILE A 88 -10.39 13.03 3.89
C ILE A 88 -11.15 14.34 4.10
N PRO A 89 -10.66 15.30 4.91
CA PRO A 89 -11.27 16.61 4.95
C PRO A 89 -11.13 17.19 3.54
N LEU A 90 -12.27 17.45 2.87
CA LEU A 90 -12.31 18.20 1.63
C LEU A 90 -11.50 19.47 1.86
N LEU A 91 -10.30 19.55 1.27
CA LEU A 91 -9.47 20.74 1.32
C LEU A 91 -10.37 21.89 0.92
N LYS A 92 -10.61 22.83 1.85
CA LYS A 92 -11.38 24.03 1.55
C LYS A 92 -10.78 24.64 0.28
N PRO A 93 -11.60 25.05 -0.70
CA PRO A 93 -11.08 25.65 -1.92
C PRO A 93 -10.14 26.78 -1.52
N GLU A 94 -8.89 26.68 -1.98
CA GLU A 94 -7.87 27.69 -1.79
C GLU A 94 -8.44 29.02 -2.29
N ARG A 95 -8.65 29.98 -1.38
CA ARG A 95 -9.06 31.33 -1.78
C ARG A 95 -7.84 31.97 -2.42
N ASP A 96 -7.93 32.23 -3.73
CA ASP A 96 -6.90 32.97 -4.47
C ASP A 96 -6.74 34.36 -3.84
N PRO A 97 -5.57 34.69 -3.24
CA PRO A 97 -5.34 35.97 -2.58
C PRO A 97 -5.27 37.15 -3.57
N ARG A 98 -5.38 36.92 -4.89
CA ARG A 98 -5.46 37.98 -5.92
C ARG A 98 -6.89 38.42 -6.25
N LYS A 99 -7.90 37.87 -5.56
CA LYS A 99 -9.31 38.20 -5.74
C LYS A 99 -9.93 39.01 -4.58
N ASP A 100 -9.11 39.77 -3.86
CA ASP A 100 -9.55 40.88 -2.99
C ASP A 100 -9.01 42.22 -3.52
#